data_AF-A0A348ZK06-F1
#
_entry.id   AF-A0A348ZK06-F1
#
_cell.length_a   1.000
_cell.length_b   1.000
_cell.length_c   1.000
_cell.angle_alpha   90.00
_cell.angle_beta   90.00
_cell.angle_gamma   90.00
#
_symmetry.space_group_name_H-M   'P 1'
#
loop_
_entity.id
_entity.type
_entity.pdbx_description
1 polymer ?
#
loop_
_entity_poly.entity_id
_entity_poly.type
_entity_poly.pdbx_seq_one_letter_code
_entity_poly.pdbx_strand_id
1 'polypeptide(L)'
;MELKESSLCQIKNVNNSVGRLSCFPTLFLIKNNYKGTEKMKRVITIILSIALFVSGLVVTPVAARDTRTPDEWKGQAITAPVANSLIGAGHIDLKWNGDLENAAKYTAYVDSKAIKTVNAGTPGIMSVDFYTVSVSAHTAYIVAEQTDGTKVQSDTVKFYVTKKGICVNAKDMGVAVDPAAMNIGWYYNWGTKSFEETGFKNTKFYGLDYVPMFWNDPSEAYSDCFARFNEKGYKYVLAYNEPDLVWESNIKADVATRRWRNDLMPNRGNVLLGSPAVSVYPQWSDWWKTYWSMLPNSSKATTNFIAVHNYNKYYNGKDTALDYLEKIDECYNKYRKPIWITEFAIWKFDKNDKAGCAKTQEFMRIVLKGLNERSYVERYSWFSPDLNSKDASSSSLFDYGTGALTTIGKVYAQIGNPAGYPAKTYGVPSGCSYSTTPAACIASQKTTLYGLTKKKKAFKYSIKAMDGAVKYQIQYSLSKKFSKKKKYKTKIKTVGAATSDEKNGTIKKLKKKKRYYVRVRAIKQFLGKNYYCAWSARQSVKTKK
;
A
#
# COMPACT_ATOMS: atom_id res chain seq x y z
N MET A 1 -62.54 4.68 20.91
CA MET A 1 -63.03 3.93 22.07
C MET A 1 -62.53 2.51 21.92
N GLU A 2 -61.67 2.12 22.86
CA GLU A 2 -61.20 0.78 23.26
C GLU A 2 -60.64 -0.27 22.28
N LEU A 3 -59.44 -0.70 22.69
CA LEU A 3 -58.62 -1.86 22.33
C LEU A 3 -59.25 -3.22 22.69
N LYS A 4 -58.74 -4.29 22.07
CA LYS A 4 -58.33 -5.58 22.69
C LYS A 4 -57.38 -6.28 21.69
N GLU A 5 -56.06 -6.39 21.95
CA GLU A 5 -55.35 -7.48 22.67
C GLU A 5 -55.88 -8.89 22.37
N SER A 6 -55.11 -9.98 22.28
CA SER A 6 -53.71 -10.34 22.07
C SER A 6 -53.70 -11.90 22.02
N SER A 7 -52.61 -12.51 21.55
CA SER A 7 -51.98 -13.76 22.07
C SER A 7 -51.60 -14.84 21.03
N LEU A 8 -50.51 -15.51 21.39
CA LEU A 8 -49.61 -16.38 20.64
C LEU A 8 -50.09 -17.83 20.52
N CYS A 9 -49.59 -18.56 19.50
CA CYS A 9 -48.96 -19.88 19.73
C CYS A 9 -48.02 -20.28 18.57
N GLN A 10 -46.79 -20.67 18.91
CA GLN A 10 -45.79 -21.25 18.02
C GLN A 10 -45.89 -22.78 17.99
N ILE A 11 -45.66 -23.44 16.83
CA ILE A 11 -44.95 -24.74 16.77
C ILE A 11 -44.09 -24.86 15.48
N LYS A 12 -42.77 -24.85 15.69
CA LYS A 12 -41.64 -25.59 15.06
C LYS A 12 -41.67 -25.95 13.57
N ASN A 13 -40.76 -25.33 12.80
CA ASN A 13 -40.19 -25.86 11.56
C ASN A 13 -38.82 -26.51 11.84
N VAL A 14 -38.61 -27.71 11.29
CA VAL A 14 -37.37 -28.49 11.32
C VAL A 14 -36.81 -28.60 9.89
N ASN A 15 -35.55 -28.17 9.74
CA ASN A 15 -34.52 -28.54 8.75
C ASN A 15 -34.82 -28.69 7.24
N ASN A 16 -34.00 -27.95 6.47
CA ASN A 16 -33.06 -28.43 5.43
C ASN A 16 -33.18 -27.90 3.99
N SER A 17 -32.01 -27.38 3.55
CA SER A 17 -31.37 -27.47 2.23
C SER A 17 -32.11 -26.97 0.98
N VAL A 18 -31.59 -25.86 0.43
CA VAL A 18 -31.83 -25.40 -0.94
C VAL A 18 -30.83 -26.11 -1.86
N GLY A 19 -31.33 -27.05 -2.67
CA GLY A 19 -30.64 -27.60 -3.83
C GLY A 19 -31.56 -27.46 -5.05
N ARG A 20 -31.18 -26.62 -6.01
CA ARG A 20 -31.83 -26.56 -7.33
C ARG A 20 -31.37 -27.76 -8.15
N LEU A 21 -32.26 -28.73 -8.37
CA LEU A 21 -32.11 -29.72 -9.43
C LEU A 21 -32.96 -29.34 -10.64
N SER A 22 -32.32 -29.45 -11.79
CA SER A 22 -32.79 -29.35 -13.17
C SER A 22 -33.99 -30.25 -13.45
N CYS A 23 -35.06 -29.68 -14.02
CA CYS A 23 -36.17 -30.43 -14.61
C CYS A 23 -35.73 -31.07 -15.95
N PHE A 24 -35.76 -32.39 -16.01
CA PHE A 24 -36.01 -33.16 -17.24
C PHE A 24 -37.51 -33.47 -17.30
N PRO A 25 -38.20 -33.32 -18.44
CA PRO A 25 -39.53 -33.88 -18.59
C PRO A 25 -39.43 -35.34 -19.02
N THR A 26 -39.78 -36.24 -18.10
CA THR A 26 -40.18 -37.62 -18.41
C THR A 26 -41.56 -37.59 -19.07
N LEU A 27 -41.65 -38.10 -20.29
CA LEU A 27 -42.89 -38.22 -21.06
C LEU A 27 -43.83 -39.24 -20.38
N PHE A 28 -44.89 -38.78 -19.71
CA PHE A 28 -46.00 -39.65 -19.29
C PHE A 28 -47.08 -39.64 -20.37
N LEU A 29 -47.23 -40.77 -21.07
CA LEU A 29 -48.27 -41.02 -22.06
C LEU A 29 -49.64 -41.08 -21.38
N ILE A 30 -50.46 -40.03 -21.56
CA ILE A 30 -51.90 -40.09 -21.29
C ILE A 30 -52.56 -40.82 -22.45
N LYS A 31 -53.04 -42.03 -22.19
CA LYS A 31 -53.98 -42.77 -23.05
C LYS A 31 -55.32 -42.03 -23.03
N ASN A 32 -55.61 -41.22 -24.04
CA ASN A 32 -56.96 -40.70 -24.28
C ASN A 32 -57.49 -41.19 -25.62
N ASN A 33 -58.54 -42.01 -25.54
CA ASN A 33 -59.38 -42.44 -26.65
C ASN A 33 -60.07 -41.21 -27.27
N TYR A 34 -59.68 -40.82 -28.48
CA TYR A 34 -60.44 -39.86 -29.29
C TYR A 34 -60.70 -40.44 -30.68
N LYS A 35 -61.98 -40.71 -30.98
CA LYS A 35 -62.48 -41.01 -32.33
C LYS A 35 -62.69 -39.68 -33.08
N GLY A 36 -61.65 -39.20 -33.75
CA GLY A 36 -61.70 -38.04 -34.64
C GLY A 36 -61.61 -38.44 -36.13
N THR A 37 -62.39 -37.79 -36.98
CA THR A 37 -62.51 -38.04 -38.42
C THR A 37 -61.21 -37.76 -39.20
N GLU A 38 -61.01 -38.44 -40.34
CA GLU A 38 -59.79 -38.42 -41.19
C GLU A 38 -59.21 -37.02 -41.51
N LYS A 39 -60.03 -35.96 -41.52
CA LYS A 39 -59.56 -34.57 -41.68
C LYS A 39 -58.70 -34.07 -40.51
N MET A 40 -58.92 -34.56 -39.29
CA MET A 40 -58.20 -34.13 -38.08
C MET A 40 -56.80 -34.77 -37.97
N LYS A 41 -56.61 -35.97 -38.54
CA LYS A 41 -55.29 -36.62 -38.62
C LYS A 41 -54.34 -35.86 -39.55
N ARG A 42 -54.80 -35.34 -40.69
CA ARG A 42 -53.97 -34.56 -41.62
C ARG A 42 -53.46 -33.25 -41.02
N VAL A 43 -54.25 -32.58 -40.18
CA VAL A 43 -53.84 -31.32 -39.52
C VAL A 43 -52.84 -31.58 -38.39
N ILE A 44 -53.00 -32.67 -37.62
CA ILE A 44 -52.06 -33.05 -36.56
C ILE A 44 -50.71 -33.51 -37.14
N THR A 45 -50.71 -34.21 -38.28
CA THR A 45 -49.46 -34.62 -38.95
C THR A 45 -48.68 -33.44 -39.52
N ILE A 46 -49.36 -32.39 -40.03
CA ILE A 46 -48.71 -31.16 -40.51
C ILE A 46 -48.13 -30.34 -39.34
N ILE A 47 -48.80 -30.30 -38.19
CA ILE A 47 -48.29 -29.59 -37.00
C ILE A 47 -47.10 -30.34 -36.37
N LEU A 48 -47.09 -31.68 -36.40
CA LEU A 48 -45.94 -32.49 -35.96
C LEU A 48 -44.72 -32.39 -36.89
N SER A 49 -44.93 -32.21 -38.19
CA SER A 49 -43.81 -32.03 -39.15
C SER A 49 -43.25 -30.60 -39.15
N ILE A 50 -44.02 -29.58 -38.76
CA ILE A 50 -43.51 -28.23 -38.50
C ILE A 50 -42.81 -28.15 -37.12
N ALA A 51 -43.27 -28.90 -36.12
CA ALA A 51 -42.59 -28.99 -34.82
C ALA A 51 -41.24 -29.75 -34.89
N LEU A 52 -41.06 -30.66 -35.86
CA LEU A 52 -39.79 -31.34 -36.11
C LEU A 52 -38.78 -30.52 -36.93
N PHE A 53 -39.21 -29.39 -37.53
CA PHE A 53 -38.31 -28.45 -38.22
C PHE A 53 -37.83 -27.28 -37.34
N VAL A 54 -38.35 -27.17 -36.10
CA VAL A 54 -37.89 -26.19 -35.09
C VAL A 54 -37.41 -26.91 -33.81
N SER A 55 -36.84 -28.11 -33.98
CA SER A 55 -35.93 -28.72 -33.01
C SER A 55 -34.56 -28.96 -33.63
N GLY A 56 -34.15 -28.07 -34.54
CA GLY A 56 -32.75 -27.81 -34.78
C GLY A 56 -32.19 -27.23 -33.48
N LEU A 57 -31.80 -28.11 -32.56
CA LEU A 57 -30.68 -27.85 -31.67
C LEU A 57 -29.55 -27.42 -32.61
N VAL A 58 -29.42 -26.12 -32.80
CA VAL A 58 -28.14 -25.54 -33.16
C VAL A 58 -27.30 -25.82 -31.92
N VAL A 59 -26.78 -27.06 -31.83
CA VAL A 59 -25.45 -27.26 -31.28
C VAL A 59 -24.60 -26.46 -32.24
N THR A 60 -24.47 -25.16 -31.96
CA THR A 60 -23.28 -24.45 -32.40
C THR A 60 -22.17 -25.39 -31.98
N PRO A 61 -21.32 -25.89 -32.91
CA PRO A 61 -20.12 -26.53 -32.45
C PRO A 61 -19.52 -25.55 -31.45
N VAL A 62 -19.46 -25.94 -30.18
CA VAL A 62 -18.53 -25.30 -29.26
C VAL A 62 -17.24 -25.40 -30.04
N ALA A 63 -16.73 -24.26 -30.52
CA ALA A 63 -15.51 -24.24 -31.30
C ALA A 63 -14.54 -25.19 -30.61
N ALA A 64 -14.04 -26.18 -31.36
CA ALA A 64 -13.16 -27.19 -30.82
C ALA A 64 -12.15 -26.47 -29.93
N ARG A 65 -12.11 -26.85 -28.64
CA ARG A 65 -11.20 -26.23 -27.70
C ARG A 65 -9.83 -26.29 -28.33
N ASP A 66 -9.19 -25.14 -28.54
CA ASP A 66 -7.78 -25.08 -28.93
C ASP A 66 -6.95 -25.39 -27.66
N THR A 67 -7.23 -26.56 -27.08
CA THR A 67 -6.63 -27.05 -25.85
C THR A 67 -5.26 -27.59 -26.18
N ARG A 68 -4.29 -27.15 -25.39
CA ARG A 68 -2.92 -27.64 -25.48
C ARG A 68 -2.83 -29.00 -24.81
N THR A 69 -1.97 -29.85 -25.35
CA THR A 69 -1.53 -31.04 -24.63
C THR A 69 -0.77 -30.65 -23.35
N PRO A 70 -0.69 -31.53 -22.34
CA PRO A 70 0.11 -31.26 -21.14
C PRO A 70 1.53 -30.81 -21.43
N ASP A 71 2.20 -31.36 -22.43
CA ASP A 71 3.60 -31.02 -22.73
C ASP A 71 3.75 -29.66 -23.42
N GLU A 72 2.84 -29.30 -24.32
CA GLU A 72 2.81 -27.96 -24.92
C GLU A 72 2.45 -26.88 -23.90
N TRP A 73 1.56 -27.20 -22.95
CA TRP A 73 1.07 -26.24 -21.96
C TRP A 73 2.14 -25.85 -20.93
N LYS A 74 2.98 -26.79 -20.48
CA LYS A 74 3.92 -26.60 -19.36
C LYS A 74 4.79 -25.34 -19.49
N GLY A 75 5.44 -25.17 -20.64
CA GLY A 75 6.37 -24.06 -20.88
C GLY A 75 5.72 -22.72 -21.20
N GLN A 76 4.42 -22.70 -21.49
CA GLN A 76 3.68 -21.50 -21.91
C GLN A 76 2.52 -21.15 -20.97
N ALA A 77 2.35 -21.92 -19.89
CA ALA A 77 1.21 -21.78 -19.00
C ALA A 77 1.16 -20.39 -18.37
N ILE A 78 2.23 -19.94 -17.71
CA ILE A 78 2.24 -18.65 -17.01
C ILE A 78 2.49 -17.51 -18.00
N THR A 79 1.57 -16.55 -18.03
CA THR A 79 1.65 -15.33 -18.86
C THR A 79 2.02 -14.09 -18.06
N ALA A 80 1.78 -14.09 -16.74
CA ALA A 80 2.30 -13.07 -15.83
C ALA A 80 2.48 -13.64 -14.40
N PRO A 81 3.54 -13.26 -13.65
CA PRO A 81 4.64 -12.37 -14.05
C PRO A 81 5.51 -12.94 -15.16
N VAL A 82 6.16 -12.07 -15.93
CA VAL A 82 7.12 -12.49 -16.97
C VAL A 82 8.40 -13.02 -16.30
N ALA A 83 8.99 -14.07 -16.86
CA ALA A 83 10.23 -14.66 -16.33
C ALA A 83 11.36 -13.61 -16.23
N ASN A 84 12.02 -13.62 -15.08
CA ASN A 84 13.10 -12.72 -14.66
C ASN A 84 12.74 -11.22 -14.62
N SER A 85 11.46 -10.86 -14.73
CA SER A 85 11.01 -9.47 -14.62
C SER A 85 11.21 -8.91 -13.21
N LEU A 86 11.39 -7.58 -13.12
CA LEU A 86 11.36 -6.82 -11.88
C LEU A 86 10.05 -6.04 -11.82
N ILE A 87 9.21 -6.33 -10.82
CA ILE A 87 7.87 -5.74 -10.70
C ILE A 87 7.67 -5.03 -9.36
N GLY A 88 6.73 -4.09 -9.32
CA GLY A 88 6.36 -3.36 -8.12
C GLY A 88 5.69 -4.26 -7.06
N ALA A 89 6.09 -4.08 -5.80
CA ALA A 89 5.50 -4.73 -4.63
C ALA A 89 4.01 -4.39 -4.41
N GLY A 90 3.33 -5.23 -3.63
CA GLY A 90 1.91 -5.14 -3.28
C GLY A 90 1.14 -6.37 -3.77
N HIS A 91 -0.11 -6.15 -4.15
CA HIS A 91 -0.92 -7.04 -4.99
C HIS A 91 -0.34 -7.21 -6.40
N ILE A 92 -0.21 -8.47 -6.82
CA ILE A 92 0.35 -8.92 -8.09
C ILE A 92 -0.59 -9.98 -8.66
N ASP A 93 -0.87 -9.89 -9.96
CA ASP A 93 -1.65 -10.91 -10.66
C ASP A 93 -0.72 -12.04 -11.14
N LEU A 94 -1.04 -13.27 -10.73
CA LEU A 94 -0.51 -14.48 -11.35
C LEU A 94 -1.52 -14.94 -12.40
N LYS A 95 -1.14 -14.78 -13.67
CA LYS A 95 -1.96 -15.09 -14.85
C LYS A 95 -1.41 -16.31 -15.56
N TRP A 96 -2.30 -17.19 -16.00
CA TRP A 96 -1.93 -18.35 -16.78
C TRP A 96 -2.98 -18.68 -17.84
N ASN A 97 -2.56 -19.41 -18.87
CA ASN A 97 -3.42 -19.95 -19.90
C ASN A 97 -4.23 -21.12 -19.33
N GLY A 98 -5.57 -20.99 -19.31
CA GLY A 98 -6.49 -22.02 -18.84
C GLY A 98 -6.87 -23.07 -19.88
N ASP A 99 -6.30 -23.03 -21.09
CA ASP A 99 -6.61 -23.89 -22.23
C ASP A 99 -5.77 -25.18 -22.20
N LEU A 100 -5.92 -25.96 -21.12
CA LEU A 100 -5.34 -27.29 -20.98
C LEU A 100 -6.41 -28.36 -21.14
N GLU A 101 -6.12 -29.39 -21.94
CA GLU A 101 -7.05 -30.50 -22.15
C GLU A 101 -7.38 -31.22 -20.83
N ASN A 102 -8.66 -31.56 -20.66
CA ASN A 102 -9.18 -32.32 -19.53
C ASN A 102 -8.88 -31.71 -18.14
N ALA A 103 -8.52 -30.43 -18.05
CA ALA A 103 -8.32 -29.77 -16.76
C ALA A 103 -9.65 -29.63 -15.99
N ALA A 104 -9.67 -30.09 -14.74
CA ALA A 104 -10.81 -29.94 -13.82
C ALA A 104 -10.64 -28.72 -12.92
N LYS A 105 -9.42 -28.47 -12.43
CA LYS A 105 -9.08 -27.32 -11.58
C LYS A 105 -7.60 -26.97 -11.66
N TYR A 106 -7.28 -25.73 -11.31
CA TYR A 106 -5.92 -25.22 -11.24
C TYR A 106 -5.62 -24.75 -9.82
N THR A 107 -4.43 -25.06 -9.32
CA THR A 107 -3.90 -24.51 -8.08
C THR A 107 -2.66 -23.69 -8.37
N ALA A 108 -2.71 -22.41 -8.03
CA ALA A 108 -1.60 -21.49 -8.18
C ALA A 108 -0.69 -21.54 -6.96
N TYR A 109 0.63 -21.62 -7.20
CA TYR A 109 1.65 -21.63 -6.16
C TYR A 109 2.59 -20.44 -6.31
N VAL A 110 2.95 -19.82 -5.19
CA VAL A 110 4.03 -18.83 -5.09
C VAL A 110 4.94 -19.22 -3.95
N ASP A 111 6.26 -19.27 -4.20
CA ASP A 111 7.28 -19.72 -3.24
C ASP A 111 6.92 -21.07 -2.60
N SER A 112 6.48 -22.01 -3.43
CA SER A 112 6.01 -23.35 -3.05
C SER A 112 4.80 -23.38 -2.11
N LYS A 113 4.11 -22.26 -1.91
CA LYS A 113 2.87 -22.18 -1.12
C LYS A 113 1.67 -22.04 -2.05
N ALA A 114 0.67 -22.89 -1.84
CA ALA A 114 -0.60 -22.77 -2.55
C ALA A 114 -1.28 -21.45 -2.17
N ILE A 115 -1.61 -20.64 -3.18
CA ILE A 115 -2.29 -19.35 -3.02
C ILE A 115 -3.80 -19.54 -3.15
N LYS A 116 -4.22 -20.18 -4.24
CA LYS A 116 -5.63 -20.37 -4.55
C LYS A 116 -5.83 -21.54 -5.50
N THR A 117 -6.91 -22.29 -5.29
CA THR A 117 -7.45 -23.25 -6.24
C THR A 117 -8.69 -22.66 -6.90
N VAL A 118 -8.77 -22.78 -8.22
CA VAL A 118 -9.90 -22.35 -9.05
C VAL A 118 -10.34 -23.50 -9.93
N ASN A 119 -11.65 -23.68 -10.12
CA ASN A 119 -12.15 -24.65 -11.07
C ASN A 119 -11.78 -24.22 -12.49
N ALA A 120 -11.56 -25.18 -13.39
CA ALA A 120 -11.39 -24.88 -14.79
C ALA A 120 -12.67 -24.19 -15.31
N GLY A 121 -12.50 -23.04 -15.98
CA GLY A 121 -13.58 -22.20 -16.47
C GLY A 121 -13.67 -22.20 -17.99
N THR A 122 -14.30 -21.17 -18.55
CA THR A 122 -14.27 -20.89 -19.99
C THR A 122 -12.82 -20.71 -20.46
N PRO A 123 -12.48 -21.17 -21.69
CA PRO A 123 -11.17 -20.98 -22.30
C PRO A 123 -10.64 -19.54 -22.19
N GLY A 124 -9.33 -19.40 -22.03
CA GLY A 124 -8.61 -18.14 -22.00
C GLY A 124 -7.69 -17.96 -20.79
N ILE A 125 -7.27 -16.71 -20.56
CA ILE A 125 -6.38 -16.36 -19.47
C ILE A 125 -7.12 -16.36 -18.13
N MET A 126 -6.66 -17.19 -17.22
CA MET A 126 -7.07 -17.22 -15.83
C MET A 126 -6.13 -16.34 -14.99
N SER A 127 -6.61 -15.86 -13.85
CA SER A 127 -5.84 -14.98 -12.97
C SER A 127 -6.19 -15.21 -11.50
N VAL A 128 -5.18 -15.12 -10.63
CA VAL A 128 -5.36 -14.98 -9.19
C VAL A 128 -4.49 -13.85 -8.66
N ASP A 129 -5.02 -13.12 -7.69
CA ASP A 129 -4.28 -12.10 -6.96
C ASP A 129 -3.50 -12.72 -5.80
N PHE A 130 -2.25 -12.30 -5.62
CA PHE A 130 -1.49 -12.54 -4.39
C PHE A 130 -0.78 -11.26 -3.94
N TYR A 131 -0.44 -11.20 -2.65
CA TYR A 131 0.14 -10.01 -2.03
C TYR A 131 1.54 -10.28 -1.48
N THR A 132 2.53 -9.48 -1.87
CA THR A 132 3.88 -9.50 -1.27
C THR A 132 4.53 -8.11 -1.30
N VAL A 133 5.24 -7.79 -0.22
CA VAL A 133 6.12 -6.60 -0.13
C VAL A 133 7.58 -6.97 0.09
N SER A 134 7.88 -8.27 -0.01
CA SER A 134 9.23 -8.77 0.18
C SER A 134 10.09 -8.35 -1.00
N VAL A 135 11.18 -7.64 -0.74
CA VAL A 135 12.15 -7.25 -1.77
C VAL A 135 13.07 -8.44 -2.02
N SER A 136 12.58 -9.39 -2.82
CA SER A 136 13.21 -10.70 -3.05
C SER A 136 12.91 -11.25 -4.43
N ALA A 137 13.66 -12.29 -4.82
CA ALA A 137 13.23 -13.20 -5.86
C ALA A 137 12.04 -14.02 -5.35
N HIS A 138 11.12 -14.33 -6.25
CA HIS A 138 9.96 -15.18 -6.03
C HIS A 138 9.85 -16.22 -7.15
N THR A 139 9.19 -17.33 -6.87
CA THR A 139 8.85 -18.34 -7.89
C THR A 139 7.35 -18.57 -7.95
N ALA A 140 6.82 -18.82 -9.15
CA ALA A 140 5.43 -19.19 -9.36
C ALA A 140 5.31 -20.38 -10.32
N TYR A 141 4.33 -21.25 -10.07
CA TYR A 141 3.94 -22.33 -10.97
C TYR A 141 2.47 -22.67 -10.76
N ILE A 142 1.86 -23.32 -11.76
CA ILE A 142 0.47 -23.78 -11.71
C ILE A 142 0.45 -25.30 -11.71
N VAL A 143 -0.35 -25.90 -10.84
CA VAL A 143 -0.69 -27.32 -10.90
C VAL A 143 -2.12 -27.45 -11.38
N ALA A 144 -2.29 -28.02 -12.57
CA ALA A 144 -3.59 -28.44 -13.08
C ALA A 144 -3.88 -29.87 -12.62
N GLU A 145 -5.07 -30.11 -12.06
CA GLU A 145 -5.60 -31.46 -11.83
C GLU A 145 -6.58 -31.77 -12.96
N GLN A 146 -6.35 -32.86 -13.67
CA GLN A 146 -7.20 -33.33 -14.76
C GLN A 146 -8.44 -34.06 -14.23
N THR A 147 -9.42 -34.30 -15.10
CA THR A 147 -10.69 -34.95 -14.75
C THR A 147 -10.52 -36.40 -14.28
N ASP A 148 -9.43 -37.06 -14.66
CA ASP A 148 -9.06 -38.40 -14.20
C ASP A 148 -8.24 -38.40 -12.89
N GLY A 149 -7.98 -37.21 -12.32
CA GLY A 149 -7.21 -37.02 -11.10
C GLY A 149 -5.70 -36.90 -11.29
N THR A 150 -5.18 -37.05 -12.51
CA THR A 150 -3.76 -36.82 -12.79
C THR A 150 -3.40 -35.34 -12.64
N LYS A 151 -2.12 -35.06 -12.40
CA LYS A 151 -1.62 -33.70 -12.16
C LYS A 151 -0.55 -33.30 -13.15
N VAL A 152 -0.74 -32.13 -13.76
CA VAL A 152 0.22 -31.50 -14.68
C VAL A 152 0.70 -30.22 -14.04
N GLN A 153 2.00 -30.11 -13.81
CA GLN A 153 2.61 -28.89 -13.28
C GLN A 153 3.26 -28.10 -14.41
N SER A 154 3.01 -26.79 -14.47
CA SER A 154 3.72 -25.89 -15.38
C SER A 154 5.20 -25.78 -15.04
N ASP A 155 5.96 -25.18 -15.96
CA ASP A 155 7.28 -24.67 -15.64
C ASP A 155 7.21 -23.63 -14.52
N THR A 156 8.27 -23.56 -13.74
CA THR A 156 8.39 -22.60 -12.65
C THR A 156 8.97 -21.30 -13.19
N VAL A 157 8.20 -20.22 -13.07
CA VAL A 157 8.62 -18.87 -13.44
C VAL A 157 9.26 -18.19 -12.23
N LYS A 158 10.51 -17.73 -12.39
CA LYS A 158 11.19 -16.86 -11.43
C LYS A 158 10.94 -15.40 -11.78
N PHE A 159 10.65 -14.55 -10.81
CA PHE A 159 10.54 -13.09 -10.97
C PHE A 159 11.07 -12.38 -9.73
N TYR A 160 11.16 -11.05 -9.77
CA TYR A 160 11.74 -10.24 -8.69
C TYR A 160 10.79 -9.12 -8.30
N VAL A 161 10.67 -8.84 -7.01
CA VAL A 161 9.77 -7.79 -6.49
C VAL A 161 10.58 -6.66 -5.87
N THR A 162 10.29 -5.42 -6.23
CA THR A 162 10.87 -4.22 -5.62
C THR A 162 9.78 -3.23 -5.19
N LYS A 163 10.08 -2.42 -4.17
CA LYS A 163 9.22 -1.29 -3.78
C LYS A 163 9.51 -0.02 -4.59
N LYS A 164 10.65 0.01 -5.28
CA LYS A 164 11.22 1.19 -5.92
C LYS A 164 10.49 1.54 -7.21
N GLY A 165 9.98 2.76 -7.28
CA GLY A 165 9.35 3.33 -8.46
C GLY A 165 9.91 4.69 -8.83
N ILE A 166 9.27 5.36 -9.79
CA ILE A 166 9.63 6.71 -10.18
C ILE A 166 8.41 7.53 -10.60
N CYS A 167 8.42 8.82 -10.28
CA CYS A 167 7.44 9.80 -10.76
C CYS A 167 8.08 10.64 -11.86
N VAL A 168 7.48 10.64 -13.05
CA VAL A 168 7.99 11.40 -14.21
C VAL A 168 6.84 11.89 -15.07
N ASN A 169 6.86 13.16 -15.46
CA ASN A 169 5.87 13.73 -16.36
C ASN A 169 6.32 13.55 -17.83
N ALA A 170 5.40 13.74 -18.77
CA ALA A 170 5.71 13.72 -20.20
C ALA A 170 6.35 15.02 -20.73
N LYS A 171 6.31 16.11 -19.96
CA LYS A 171 6.79 17.43 -20.38
C LYS A 171 8.31 17.47 -20.48
N ASP A 172 9.01 16.99 -19.46
CA ASP A 172 10.47 17.10 -19.35
C ASP A 172 11.09 15.86 -18.67
N MET A 173 10.61 15.47 -17.49
CA MET A 173 11.22 14.42 -16.66
C MET A 173 11.36 13.09 -17.40
N GLY A 174 10.28 12.66 -18.07
CA GLY A 174 10.21 11.37 -18.75
C GLY A 174 10.91 11.34 -20.10
N VAL A 175 11.39 12.47 -20.62
CA VAL A 175 11.83 12.60 -22.03
C VAL A 175 13.03 11.72 -22.37
N ALA A 176 14.06 11.73 -21.53
CA ALA A 176 15.34 11.07 -21.84
C ALA A 176 15.71 9.94 -20.86
N VAL A 177 15.16 9.98 -19.64
CA VAL A 177 15.51 9.03 -18.57
C VAL A 177 15.20 7.58 -18.96
N ASP A 178 16.09 6.67 -18.58
CA ASP A 178 15.88 5.22 -18.71
C ASP A 178 15.47 4.63 -17.35
N PRO A 179 14.22 4.15 -17.17
CA PRO A 179 13.82 3.50 -15.92
C PRO A 179 14.66 2.25 -15.62
N ALA A 180 15.16 1.53 -16.63
CA ALA A 180 16.03 0.39 -16.42
C ALA A 180 17.39 0.81 -15.83
N ALA A 181 17.87 2.03 -16.10
CA ALA A 181 19.09 2.58 -15.52
C ALA A 181 19.03 2.67 -13.98
N MET A 182 17.83 2.74 -13.40
CA MET A 182 17.63 2.82 -11.95
C MET A 182 16.99 1.56 -11.33
N ASN A 183 16.80 0.48 -12.11
CA ASN A 183 16.12 -0.74 -11.69
C ASN A 183 14.71 -0.44 -11.14
N ILE A 184 13.94 0.36 -11.88
CA ILE A 184 12.59 0.79 -11.51
C ILE A 184 11.59 -0.35 -11.76
N GLY A 185 10.74 -0.65 -10.77
CA GLY A 185 9.70 -1.70 -10.89
C GLY A 185 8.30 -1.18 -11.20
N TRP A 186 8.06 0.13 -11.08
CA TRP A 186 6.77 0.78 -11.37
C TRP A 186 6.94 2.29 -11.56
N TYR A 187 5.98 2.96 -12.21
CA TYR A 187 5.98 4.42 -12.34
C TYR A 187 4.58 5.03 -12.31
N TYR A 188 4.52 6.35 -12.09
CA TYR A 188 3.33 7.15 -12.35
C TYR A 188 3.76 8.51 -12.94
N ASN A 189 2.81 9.23 -13.55
CA ASN A 189 3.09 10.45 -14.31
C ASN A 189 2.11 11.60 -14.00
N TRP A 190 1.41 11.52 -12.86
CA TRP A 190 0.31 12.43 -12.47
C TRP A 190 -0.89 12.46 -13.42
N GLY A 191 -0.96 11.55 -14.40
CA GLY A 191 -2.05 11.45 -15.36
C GLY A 191 -2.92 10.21 -15.17
N THR A 192 -4.01 10.16 -15.94
CA THR A 192 -4.90 8.98 -16.02
C THR A 192 -4.52 8.04 -17.16
N LYS A 193 -3.44 8.31 -17.90
CA LYS A 193 -2.97 7.51 -19.03
C LYS A 193 -1.46 7.30 -18.95
N SER A 194 -1.03 6.08 -19.20
CA SER A 194 0.37 5.69 -19.32
C SER A 194 1.06 6.41 -20.48
N PHE A 195 2.38 6.35 -20.49
CA PHE A 195 3.16 6.83 -21.63
C PHE A 195 2.90 6.03 -22.90
N GLU A 196 2.60 4.74 -22.78
CA GLU A 196 2.21 3.90 -23.91
C GLU A 196 0.87 4.32 -24.52
N GLU A 197 -0.14 4.57 -23.68
CA GLU A 197 -1.46 5.02 -24.14
C GLU A 197 -1.45 6.41 -24.80
N THR A 198 -0.51 7.26 -24.40
CA THR A 198 -0.37 8.61 -24.96
C THR A 198 0.55 8.67 -26.18
N GLY A 199 1.14 7.54 -26.59
CA GLY A 199 2.12 7.51 -27.67
C GLY A 199 3.38 8.32 -27.36
N PHE A 200 3.76 8.40 -26.08
CA PHE A 200 4.88 9.22 -25.64
C PHE A 200 6.20 8.69 -26.19
N LYS A 201 7.01 9.61 -26.73
CA LYS A 201 8.26 9.29 -27.47
C LYS A 201 9.25 8.40 -26.72
N ASN A 202 9.31 8.45 -25.39
CA ASN A 202 10.21 7.60 -24.63
C ASN A 202 9.55 6.23 -24.37
N THR A 203 9.73 5.33 -25.32
CA THR A 203 9.17 3.96 -25.27
C THR A 203 9.79 3.07 -24.19
N LYS A 204 10.85 3.51 -23.49
CA LYS A 204 11.48 2.75 -22.39
C LYS A 204 10.56 2.52 -21.19
N PHE A 205 9.45 3.24 -21.12
CA PHE A 205 8.40 3.06 -20.10
C PHE A 205 7.30 2.09 -20.53
N TYR A 206 7.29 1.64 -21.78
CA TYR A 206 6.24 0.76 -22.29
C TYR A 206 6.36 -0.61 -21.63
N GLY A 207 5.23 -1.19 -21.23
CA GLY A 207 5.21 -2.44 -20.45
C GLY A 207 5.72 -2.33 -18.99
N LEU A 208 6.18 -1.16 -18.53
CA LEU A 208 6.48 -0.95 -17.10
C LEU A 208 5.17 -0.78 -16.31
N ASP A 209 5.11 -1.32 -15.09
CA ASP A 209 3.92 -1.22 -14.23
C ASP A 209 3.53 0.25 -14.00
N TYR A 210 2.42 0.66 -14.60
CA TYR A 210 1.91 2.02 -14.56
C TYR A 210 0.79 2.16 -13.54
N VAL A 211 0.87 3.20 -12.71
CA VAL A 211 -0.17 3.54 -11.75
C VAL A 211 -0.84 4.86 -12.17
N PRO A 212 -2.10 4.84 -12.66
CA PRO A 212 -2.84 6.07 -12.94
C PRO A 212 -3.06 6.91 -11.69
N MET A 213 -3.22 8.21 -11.90
CA MET A 213 -3.55 9.18 -10.88
C MET A 213 -4.65 10.12 -11.35
N PHE A 214 -5.65 10.33 -10.50
CA PHE A 214 -6.54 11.48 -10.63
C PHE A 214 -5.88 12.66 -9.95
N TRP A 215 -5.08 13.46 -10.66
CA TRP A 215 -4.44 14.65 -10.07
C TRP A 215 -5.49 15.63 -9.56
N ASN A 216 -6.54 15.88 -10.34
CA ASN A 216 -7.78 16.62 -9.97
C ASN A 216 -9.01 15.83 -10.49
N ASP A 217 -10.20 16.41 -10.43
CA ASP A 217 -11.37 15.91 -11.17
C ASP A 217 -10.99 15.74 -12.65
N PRO A 218 -11.16 14.54 -13.23
CA PRO A 218 -10.78 14.25 -14.60
C PRO A 218 -11.70 14.98 -15.59
N SER A 219 -11.18 15.25 -16.79
CA SER A 219 -11.99 15.76 -17.91
C SER A 219 -12.94 14.69 -18.47
N GLU A 220 -12.56 13.42 -18.36
CA GLU A 220 -13.39 12.26 -18.71
C GLU A 220 -14.27 11.87 -17.50
N ALA A 221 -15.39 11.18 -17.73
CA ALA A 221 -16.17 10.65 -16.61
C ALA A 221 -15.34 9.63 -15.81
N TYR A 222 -15.53 9.60 -14.48
CA TYR A 222 -14.85 8.61 -13.62
C TYR A 222 -15.15 7.17 -14.06
N SER A 223 -16.38 6.88 -14.46
CA SER A 223 -16.80 5.57 -14.99
C SER A 223 -15.93 5.14 -16.18
N ASP A 224 -15.66 6.06 -17.11
CA ASP A 224 -14.93 5.76 -18.34
C ASP A 224 -13.44 5.57 -18.04
N CYS A 225 -12.89 6.38 -17.13
CA CYS A 225 -11.54 6.19 -16.63
C CYS A 225 -11.37 4.80 -15.99
N PHE A 226 -12.27 4.41 -15.09
CA PHE A 226 -12.18 3.12 -14.42
C PHE A 226 -12.49 1.93 -15.34
N ALA A 227 -13.40 2.08 -16.31
CA ALA A 227 -13.62 1.07 -17.33
C ALA A 227 -12.31 0.79 -18.10
N ARG A 228 -11.63 1.86 -18.54
CA ARG A 228 -10.29 1.76 -19.17
C ARG A 228 -9.26 1.12 -18.24
N PHE A 229 -9.21 1.51 -16.97
CA PHE A 229 -8.25 0.93 -16.01
C PHE A 229 -8.46 -0.58 -15.83
N ASN A 230 -9.72 -1.02 -15.74
CA ASN A 230 -10.05 -2.44 -15.62
C ASN A 230 -9.73 -3.20 -16.93
N GLU A 231 -10.05 -2.63 -18.09
CA GLU A 231 -9.72 -3.21 -19.40
C GLU A 231 -8.21 -3.38 -19.60
N LYS A 232 -7.41 -2.36 -19.23
CA LYS A 232 -5.94 -2.40 -19.28
C LYS A 232 -5.32 -3.25 -18.18
N GLY A 233 -6.11 -3.69 -17.20
CA GLY A 233 -5.61 -4.46 -16.07
C GLY A 233 -4.74 -3.67 -15.09
N TYR A 234 -4.94 -2.34 -14.99
CA TYR A 234 -4.26 -1.53 -13.99
C TYR A 234 -4.71 -1.93 -12.59
N LYS A 235 -3.72 -2.22 -11.74
CA LYS A 235 -3.99 -2.79 -10.42
C LYS A 235 -4.33 -1.73 -9.37
N TYR A 236 -3.75 -0.56 -9.49
CA TYR A 236 -3.85 0.53 -8.52
C TYR A 236 -4.24 1.83 -9.19
N VAL A 237 -4.80 2.75 -8.41
CA VAL A 237 -4.95 4.15 -8.80
C VAL A 237 -4.65 5.05 -7.60
N LEU A 238 -3.99 6.17 -7.85
CA LEU A 238 -3.79 7.25 -6.90
C LEU A 238 -4.93 8.27 -7.03
N ALA A 239 -5.49 8.71 -5.92
CA ALA A 239 -6.43 9.84 -5.93
C ALA A 239 -5.66 11.18 -5.94
N TYR A 240 -6.32 12.26 -5.51
CA TYR A 240 -5.86 13.65 -5.69
C TYR A 240 -4.45 13.96 -5.22
N ASN A 241 -3.76 14.80 -6.00
CA ASN A 241 -2.43 15.31 -5.71
C ASN A 241 -2.51 16.56 -4.84
N GLU A 242 -1.96 16.50 -3.63
CA GLU A 242 -1.81 17.62 -2.69
C GLU A 242 -3.05 18.53 -2.64
N PRO A 243 -4.25 17.97 -2.36
CA PRO A 243 -5.50 18.74 -2.34
C PRO A 243 -5.53 19.83 -1.26
N ASP A 244 -4.57 19.79 -0.34
CA ASP A 244 -4.35 20.78 0.71
C ASP A 244 -3.53 22.00 0.25
N LEU A 245 -3.03 22.05 -0.99
CA LEU A 245 -2.32 23.19 -1.55
C LEU A 245 -3.10 23.88 -2.67
N VAL A 246 -3.04 25.22 -2.69
CA VAL A 246 -3.76 26.08 -3.66
C VAL A 246 -3.21 25.95 -5.08
N TRP A 247 -1.91 25.68 -5.22
CA TRP A 247 -1.20 25.55 -6.50
C TRP A 247 -1.12 24.11 -7.01
N GLU A 248 -1.73 23.17 -6.29
CA GLU A 248 -1.88 21.76 -6.71
C GLU A 248 -3.35 21.49 -7.05
N SER A 249 -3.92 20.34 -6.67
CA SER A 249 -5.32 20.04 -7.04
C SER A 249 -6.35 20.95 -6.36
N ASN A 250 -6.01 21.53 -5.19
CA ASN A 250 -6.83 22.51 -4.46
C ASN A 250 -8.30 22.07 -4.25
N ILE A 251 -8.50 20.83 -3.83
CA ILE A 251 -9.84 20.25 -3.61
C ILE A 251 -10.17 20.31 -2.13
N LYS A 252 -11.33 20.86 -1.75
CA LYS A 252 -11.78 20.85 -0.35
C LYS A 252 -12.03 19.43 0.16
N ALA A 253 -11.76 19.19 1.44
CA ALA A 253 -11.90 17.86 2.04
C ALA A 253 -13.30 17.25 1.90
N ASP A 254 -14.36 18.06 2.03
CA ASP A 254 -15.75 17.62 1.88
C ASP A 254 -16.08 17.23 0.43
N VAL A 255 -15.54 17.96 -0.55
CA VAL A 255 -15.64 17.64 -1.98
C VAL A 255 -14.94 16.31 -2.24
N ALA A 256 -13.71 16.14 -1.76
CA ALA A 256 -12.96 14.90 -1.93
C ALA A 256 -13.69 13.69 -1.30
N THR A 257 -14.30 13.85 -0.13
CA THR A 257 -15.13 12.80 0.48
C THR A 257 -16.35 12.45 -0.37
N ARG A 258 -17.05 13.45 -0.96
CA ARG A 258 -18.18 13.20 -1.86
C ARG A 258 -17.74 12.45 -3.12
N ARG A 259 -16.68 12.91 -3.77
CA ARG A 259 -16.08 12.24 -4.94
C ARG A 259 -15.64 10.82 -4.63
N TRP A 260 -15.01 10.60 -3.48
CA TRP A 260 -14.62 9.27 -3.04
C TRP A 260 -15.83 8.31 -2.98
N ARG A 261 -16.94 8.77 -2.40
CA ARG A 261 -18.14 7.96 -2.18
C ARG A 261 -18.96 7.74 -3.45
N ASN A 262 -19.08 8.75 -4.29
CA ASN A 262 -20.03 8.75 -5.39
C ASN A 262 -19.37 8.35 -6.72
N ASP A 263 -18.07 8.62 -6.87
CA ASP A 263 -17.38 8.46 -8.14
C ASP A 263 -16.29 7.38 -8.05
N LEU A 264 -15.34 7.50 -7.11
CA LEU A 264 -14.22 6.57 -7.06
C LEU A 264 -14.64 5.16 -6.62
N MET A 265 -15.36 5.07 -5.50
CA MET A 265 -15.75 3.78 -4.92
C MET A 265 -16.69 2.94 -5.80
N PRO A 266 -17.76 3.50 -6.37
CA PRO A 266 -18.71 2.71 -7.16
C PRO A 266 -18.13 2.27 -8.50
N ASN A 267 -17.22 3.05 -9.10
CA ASN A 267 -16.69 2.76 -10.44
C ASN A 267 -15.42 1.88 -10.43
N ARG A 268 -14.76 1.67 -9.28
CA ARG A 268 -13.41 1.09 -9.23
C ARG A 268 -13.21 -0.28 -9.89
N GLY A 269 -14.25 -1.11 -9.97
CA GLY A 269 -14.12 -2.51 -10.40
C GLY A 269 -13.09 -3.27 -9.54
N ASN A 270 -12.08 -3.85 -10.19
CA ASN A 270 -10.99 -4.60 -9.56
C ASN A 270 -9.81 -3.72 -9.13
N VAL A 271 -9.84 -2.42 -9.44
CA VAL A 271 -8.75 -1.48 -9.10
C VAL A 271 -8.72 -1.20 -7.59
N LEU A 272 -7.51 -1.15 -7.04
CA LEU A 272 -7.25 -0.80 -5.66
C LEU A 272 -7.02 0.71 -5.51
N LEU A 273 -7.75 1.34 -4.59
CA LEU A 273 -7.75 2.80 -4.44
C LEU A 273 -6.74 3.28 -3.40
N GLY A 274 -5.82 4.13 -3.84
CA GLY A 274 -4.97 4.95 -2.99
C GLY A 274 -5.69 6.20 -2.53
N SER A 275 -5.42 6.61 -1.28
CA SER A 275 -5.93 7.88 -0.77
C SER A 275 -5.42 9.07 -1.58
N PRO A 276 -6.04 10.26 -1.42
CA PRO A 276 -5.39 11.51 -1.80
C PRO A 276 -4.01 11.63 -1.11
N ALA A 277 -3.03 12.20 -1.78
CA ALA A 277 -1.70 12.41 -1.24
C ALA A 277 -1.57 13.87 -0.78
N VAL A 278 -1.65 14.13 0.52
CA VAL A 278 -1.48 15.49 1.07
C VAL A 278 0.00 15.90 1.12
N SER A 279 0.28 17.21 1.07
CA SER A 279 1.63 17.81 0.99
C SER A 279 2.55 17.59 2.21
N VAL A 280 1.99 17.07 3.29
CA VAL A 280 2.68 16.72 4.55
C VAL A 280 2.23 15.35 5.01
N TYR A 281 2.81 14.82 6.09
CA TYR A 281 2.33 13.56 6.65
C TYR A 281 0.83 13.62 6.97
N PRO A 282 0.03 12.61 6.59
CA PRO A 282 -1.41 12.59 6.81
C PRO A 282 -1.85 12.94 8.23
N GLN A 283 -1.13 12.45 9.24
CA GLN A 283 -1.44 12.74 10.64
C GLN A 283 -1.23 14.21 11.05
N TRP A 284 -0.52 15.00 10.24
CA TRP A 284 -0.26 16.42 10.48
C TRP A 284 -1.18 17.35 9.68
N SER A 285 -1.68 16.91 8.53
CA SER A 285 -2.58 17.69 7.69
C SER A 285 -3.99 17.81 8.31
N ASP A 286 -4.47 19.04 8.50
CA ASP A 286 -5.85 19.29 8.95
C ASP A 286 -6.87 18.92 7.87
N TRP A 287 -6.50 19.12 6.60
CA TRP A 287 -7.27 18.64 5.46
C TRP A 287 -7.48 17.12 5.55
N TRP A 288 -6.38 16.37 5.76
CA TRP A 288 -6.46 14.91 5.87
C TRP A 288 -7.31 14.46 7.06
N LYS A 289 -7.10 15.07 8.24
CA LYS A 289 -7.90 14.75 9.44
C LYS A 289 -9.39 14.95 9.17
N THR A 290 -9.74 16.03 8.46
CA THR A 290 -11.12 16.35 8.08
C THR A 290 -11.67 15.32 7.10
N TYR A 291 -10.99 15.11 5.98
CA TYR A 291 -11.35 14.13 4.95
C TYR A 291 -11.55 12.73 5.56
N TRP A 292 -10.57 12.24 6.33
CA TRP A 292 -10.63 10.93 6.94
C TRP A 292 -11.75 10.83 7.97
N SER A 293 -12.05 11.89 8.73
CA SER A 293 -13.15 11.87 9.70
C SER A 293 -14.52 11.75 9.03
N MET A 294 -14.69 12.36 7.85
CA MET A 294 -15.95 12.38 7.09
C MET A 294 -16.21 11.10 6.31
N LEU A 295 -15.17 10.29 6.03
CA LEU A 295 -15.35 9.01 5.36
C LEU A 295 -16.13 8.02 6.26
N PRO A 296 -17.18 7.35 5.73
CA PRO A 296 -17.82 6.26 6.45
C PRO A 296 -16.86 5.09 6.62
N ASN A 297 -17.12 4.23 7.62
CA ASN A 297 -16.25 3.07 7.90
C ASN A 297 -16.09 2.13 6.71
N SER A 298 -17.12 2.00 5.86
CA SER A 298 -17.04 1.24 4.61
C SER A 298 -16.00 1.83 3.66
N SER A 299 -16.03 3.14 3.42
CA SER A 299 -15.03 3.82 2.57
C SER A 299 -13.62 3.79 3.15
N LYS A 300 -13.48 3.85 4.48
CA LYS A 300 -12.20 3.65 5.16
C LYS A 300 -11.69 2.22 4.95
N ALA A 301 -12.57 1.22 5.04
CA ALA A 301 -12.21 -0.18 4.82
C ALA A 301 -11.71 -0.42 3.39
N THR A 302 -12.33 0.21 2.40
CA THR A 302 -12.01 0.09 0.97
C THR A 302 -10.96 1.07 0.45
N THR A 303 -10.49 2.02 1.28
CA THR A 303 -9.21 2.70 1.00
C THR A 303 -8.10 1.66 1.15
N ASN A 304 -7.50 1.24 0.03
CA ASN A 304 -6.58 0.11 0.00
C ASN A 304 -5.22 0.48 0.56
N PHE A 305 -4.73 1.69 0.27
CA PHE A 305 -3.46 2.20 0.77
C PHE A 305 -3.51 3.72 0.96
N ILE A 306 -2.56 4.26 1.73
CA ILE A 306 -2.39 5.69 1.97
C ILE A 306 -1.16 6.18 1.22
N ALA A 307 -1.37 7.17 0.34
CA ALA A 307 -0.30 7.89 -0.33
C ALA A 307 0.23 9.01 0.58
N VAL A 308 1.55 9.17 0.62
CA VAL A 308 2.25 10.12 1.50
C VAL A 308 3.26 10.91 0.69
N HIS A 309 3.17 12.24 0.77
CA HIS A 309 4.23 13.14 0.34
C HIS A 309 4.95 13.74 1.54
N ASN A 310 6.28 13.88 1.43
CA ASN A 310 7.02 14.71 2.37
C ASN A 310 8.38 15.17 1.83
N TYR A 311 8.61 16.48 1.91
CA TYR A 311 9.85 17.13 1.49
C TYR A 311 10.58 17.76 2.67
N ASN A 312 11.67 17.15 3.12
CA ASN A 312 12.44 17.70 4.24
C ASN A 312 13.21 18.97 3.80
N LYS A 313 12.92 20.09 4.45
CA LYS A 313 13.57 21.39 4.19
C LYS A 313 14.89 21.59 4.96
N TYR A 314 15.39 20.55 5.63
CA TYR A 314 16.65 20.57 6.37
C TYR A 314 17.19 19.16 6.54
N TYR A 315 18.46 19.03 6.91
CA TYR A 315 19.06 17.77 7.32
C TYR A 315 20.10 17.98 8.43
N ASN A 316 19.89 17.34 9.57
CA ASN A 316 20.78 17.41 10.73
C ASN A 316 21.29 16.01 11.11
N GLY A 317 21.89 15.33 10.13
CA GLY A 317 22.39 13.96 10.26
C GLY A 317 21.26 12.93 10.32
N LYS A 318 21.63 11.69 10.68
CA LYS A 318 20.73 10.53 10.72
C LYS A 318 19.40 10.75 11.46
N ASP A 319 19.36 11.62 12.48
CA ASP A 319 18.16 11.87 13.27
C ASP A 319 17.02 12.40 12.38
N THR A 320 17.32 13.20 11.33
CA THR A 320 16.31 13.65 10.36
C THR A 320 15.72 12.48 9.56
N ALA A 321 16.55 11.53 9.12
CA ALA A 321 16.08 10.36 8.38
C ALA A 321 15.31 9.37 9.27
N LEU A 322 15.71 9.23 10.54
CA LEU A 322 15.02 8.40 11.52
C LEU A 322 13.69 9.02 11.95
N ASP A 323 13.59 10.34 12.04
CA ASP A 323 12.33 11.06 12.24
C ASP A 323 11.37 10.84 11.06
N TYR A 324 11.86 10.99 9.82
CA TYR A 324 11.06 10.70 8.62
C TYR A 324 10.44 9.30 8.67
N LEU A 325 11.25 8.28 8.96
CA LEU A 325 10.81 6.90 9.07
C LEU A 325 9.82 6.70 10.23
N GLU A 326 10.01 7.39 11.36
CA GLU A 326 9.04 7.37 12.46
C GLU A 326 7.69 7.93 12.02
N LYS A 327 7.64 8.97 11.17
CA LYS A 327 6.37 9.54 10.70
C LYS A 327 5.61 8.60 9.77
N ILE A 328 6.32 7.77 9.01
CA ILE A 328 5.72 6.66 8.28
C ILE A 328 5.15 5.62 9.26
N ASP A 329 5.88 5.29 10.32
CA ASP A 329 5.42 4.35 11.37
C ASP A 329 4.16 4.88 12.08
N GLU A 330 4.13 6.17 12.41
CA GLU A 330 2.99 6.83 13.05
C GLU A 330 1.76 6.82 12.14
N CYS A 331 1.94 7.09 10.85
CA CYS A 331 0.88 7.03 9.85
C CYS A 331 0.27 5.62 9.79
N TYR A 332 1.11 4.58 9.62
CA TYR A 332 0.64 3.19 9.61
C TYR A 332 -0.05 2.80 10.92
N ASN A 333 0.53 3.17 12.07
CA ASN A 333 0.00 2.80 13.37
C ASN A 333 -1.38 3.43 13.62
N LYS A 334 -1.63 4.63 13.08
CA LYS A 334 -2.89 5.37 13.19
C LYS A 334 -3.97 4.84 12.26
N TYR A 335 -3.65 4.59 10.99
CA TYR A 335 -4.66 4.30 9.96
C TYR A 335 -4.76 2.83 9.58
N ARG A 336 -3.75 2.01 9.88
CA ARG A 336 -3.72 0.56 9.59
C ARG A 336 -3.90 0.23 8.12
N LYS A 337 -3.38 1.09 7.25
CA LYS A 337 -3.34 0.90 5.81
C LYS A 337 -1.90 0.78 5.33
N PRO A 338 -1.62 -0.06 4.33
CA PRO A 338 -0.36 0.00 3.61
C PRO A 338 -0.03 1.42 3.17
N ILE A 339 1.26 1.74 3.15
CA ILE A 339 1.78 3.08 2.88
C ILE A 339 2.52 3.08 1.54
N TRP A 340 2.17 4.04 0.71
CA TRP A 340 2.88 4.39 -0.50
C TRP A 340 3.51 5.77 -0.32
N ILE A 341 4.82 5.86 -0.49
CA ILE A 341 5.51 7.15 -0.46
C ILE A 341 5.66 7.60 -1.91
N THR A 342 4.66 8.30 -2.43
CA THR A 342 4.61 8.67 -3.85
C THR A 342 5.57 9.81 -4.18
N GLU A 343 5.87 10.69 -3.20
CA GLU A 343 6.87 11.74 -3.35
C GLU A 343 7.64 12.01 -2.06
N PHE A 344 8.96 12.07 -2.17
CA PHE A 344 9.84 12.53 -1.10
C PHE A 344 11.21 12.91 -1.63
N ALA A 345 11.81 13.92 -1.01
CA ALA A 345 13.18 14.36 -1.26
C ALA A 345 13.69 15.27 -0.13
N ILE A 346 14.99 15.56 -0.13
CA ILE A 346 15.49 16.77 0.55
C ILE A 346 15.26 17.97 -0.37
N TRP A 347 14.59 19.00 0.12
CA TRP A 347 14.36 20.25 -0.62
C TRP A 347 15.08 21.39 0.10
N LYS A 348 16.41 21.34 0.08
CA LYS A 348 17.25 22.33 0.76
C LYS A 348 18.57 22.69 0.07
N PHE A 349 19.23 21.76 -0.59
CA PHE A 349 20.63 21.92 -1.02
C PHE A 349 20.77 22.01 -2.53
N ASP A 350 21.73 22.83 -2.96
CA ASP A 350 22.16 22.97 -4.35
C ASP A 350 23.14 21.85 -4.74
N LYS A 351 23.17 21.47 -6.02
CA LYS A 351 24.08 20.44 -6.56
C LYS A 351 25.56 20.77 -6.38
N ASN A 352 25.92 22.06 -6.32
CA ASN A 352 27.29 22.51 -6.13
C ASN A 352 27.71 22.54 -4.65
N ASP A 353 26.76 22.45 -3.71
CA ASP A 353 27.07 22.26 -2.29
C ASP A 353 27.46 20.80 -2.05
N LYS A 354 28.77 20.51 -2.11
CA LYS A 354 29.30 19.15 -1.88
C LYS A 354 28.86 18.56 -0.54
N ALA A 355 28.78 19.37 0.53
CA ALA A 355 28.35 18.91 1.84
C ALA A 355 26.84 18.65 1.87
N GLY A 356 26.05 19.51 1.22
CA GLY A 356 24.62 19.32 0.99
C GLY A 356 24.32 18.04 0.20
N CYS A 357 25.02 17.81 -0.91
CA CYS A 357 24.93 16.59 -1.70
C CYS A 357 25.25 15.32 -0.88
N ALA A 358 26.29 15.36 -0.05
CA ALA A 358 26.62 14.25 0.85
C ALA A 358 25.52 14.00 1.89
N LYS A 359 24.92 15.06 2.46
CA LYS A 359 23.78 14.98 3.38
C LYS A 359 22.55 14.35 2.71
N THR A 360 22.23 14.77 1.49
CA THR A 360 21.11 14.20 0.72
C THR A 360 21.32 12.72 0.42
N GLN A 361 22.54 12.32 0.04
CA GLN A 361 22.88 10.92 -0.17
C GLN A 361 22.83 10.09 1.12
N GLU A 362 23.25 10.64 2.27
CA GLU A 362 23.10 9.99 3.57
C GLU A 362 21.62 9.81 3.95
N PHE A 363 20.80 10.84 3.78
CA PHE A 363 19.35 10.75 3.97
C PHE A 363 18.74 9.63 3.14
N MET A 364 19.00 9.60 1.83
CA MET A 364 18.48 8.58 0.92
C MET A 364 18.89 7.17 1.35
N ARG A 365 20.17 6.94 1.69
CA ARG A 365 20.66 5.62 2.14
C ARG A 365 19.93 5.13 3.39
N ILE A 366 19.69 6.02 4.35
CA ILE A 366 18.98 5.67 5.60
C ILE A 366 17.51 5.41 5.34
N VAL A 367 16.82 6.34 4.65
CA VAL A 367 15.39 6.24 4.41
C VAL A 367 15.07 5.03 3.56
N LEU A 368 15.76 4.82 2.43
CA LEU A 368 15.48 3.68 1.56
C LEU A 368 15.74 2.34 2.25
N LYS A 369 16.79 2.22 3.08
CA LYS A 369 16.97 1.03 3.92
C LYS A 369 15.74 0.81 4.82
N GLY A 370 15.31 1.86 5.50
CA GLY A 370 14.15 1.80 6.40
C GLY A 370 12.82 1.50 5.70
N LEU A 371 12.58 2.02 4.50
CA LEU A 371 11.37 1.76 3.72
C LEU A 371 11.32 0.32 3.20
N ASN A 372 12.45 -0.24 2.76
CA ASN A 372 12.54 -1.63 2.35
C ASN A 372 12.30 -2.60 3.54
N GLU A 373 12.78 -2.27 4.74
CA GLU A 373 12.59 -3.10 5.97
C GLU A 373 11.17 -3.08 6.56
N ARG A 374 10.31 -2.13 6.16
CA ARG A 374 8.95 -1.98 6.70
C ARG A 374 7.95 -2.80 5.91
N SER A 375 7.33 -3.81 6.52
CA SER A 375 6.34 -4.68 5.87
C SER A 375 5.00 -4.00 5.53
N TYR A 376 4.78 -2.77 6.02
CA TYR A 376 3.60 -1.95 5.69
C TYR A 376 3.90 -0.83 4.70
N VAL A 377 5.15 -0.71 4.24
CA VAL A 377 5.49 0.13 3.08
C VAL A 377 5.44 -0.77 1.87
N GLU A 378 4.52 -0.49 0.94
CA GLU A 378 4.38 -1.24 -0.31
C GLU A 378 5.28 -0.65 -1.39
N ARG A 379 5.20 0.66 -1.63
CA ARG A 379 5.91 1.32 -2.72
C ARG A 379 6.47 2.67 -2.32
N TYR A 380 7.55 3.09 -2.98
CA TYR A 380 8.09 4.45 -2.86
C TYR A 380 8.63 4.97 -4.19
N SER A 381 8.53 6.28 -4.38
CA SER A 381 9.07 7.02 -5.53
C SER A 381 9.77 8.28 -5.02
N TRP A 382 11.06 8.40 -5.31
CA TRP A 382 11.81 9.61 -4.99
C TRP A 382 11.44 10.69 -5.99
N PHE A 383 11.11 11.88 -5.51
CA PHE A 383 10.83 13.00 -6.40
C PHE A 383 12.16 13.61 -6.87
N SER A 384 12.42 13.53 -8.17
CA SER A 384 13.60 14.12 -8.77
C SER A 384 13.30 15.58 -9.15
N PRO A 385 13.73 16.61 -8.40
CA PRO A 385 13.63 17.99 -8.86
C PRO A 385 14.55 18.26 -10.06
N ASP A 386 14.28 19.34 -10.78
CA ASP A 386 15.15 19.81 -11.87
C ASP A 386 16.58 20.09 -11.36
N LEU A 387 17.59 19.72 -12.15
CA LEU A 387 19.01 19.95 -11.83
C LEU A 387 19.40 21.43 -11.70
N ASN A 388 18.55 22.35 -12.15
CA ASN A 388 18.71 23.78 -12.04
C ASN A 388 17.81 24.40 -10.95
N SER A 389 17.11 23.55 -10.18
CA SER A 389 16.40 24.00 -8.98
C SER A 389 17.36 24.63 -7.98
N LYS A 390 17.08 25.88 -7.62
CA LYS A 390 17.92 26.66 -6.67
C LYS A 390 17.91 26.06 -5.26
N ASP A 391 16.83 25.38 -4.90
CA ASP A 391 16.59 24.94 -3.52
C ASP A 391 16.64 23.41 -3.35
N ALA A 392 16.77 22.64 -4.43
CA ALA A 392 16.66 21.19 -4.34
C ALA A 392 17.52 20.38 -5.32
N SER A 393 18.37 21.01 -6.14
CA SER A 393 19.14 20.31 -7.18
C SER A 393 20.08 19.22 -6.65
N SER A 394 20.41 19.17 -5.35
CA SER A 394 21.11 18.03 -4.73
C SER A 394 20.32 16.71 -4.76
N SER A 395 18.99 16.80 -4.96
CA SER A 395 18.05 15.68 -4.96
C SER A 395 17.69 15.19 -6.37
N SER A 396 18.18 15.84 -7.42
CA SER A 396 17.91 15.45 -8.81
C SER A 396 18.55 14.10 -9.10
N LEU A 397 17.75 13.10 -9.46
CA LEU A 397 18.24 11.76 -9.79
C LEU A 397 18.95 11.74 -11.15
N PHE A 398 18.49 12.55 -12.09
CA PHE A 398 19.00 12.59 -13.45
C PHE A 398 18.85 13.99 -14.05
N ASP A 399 19.61 14.22 -15.11
CA ASP A 399 19.44 15.38 -15.98
C ASP A 399 18.24 15.17 -16.92
N TYR A 400 17.28 16.09 -16.93
CA TYR A 400 16.05 15.93 -17.72
C TYR A 400 16.30 15.91 -19.23
N GLY A 401 17.30 16.65 -19.72
CA GLY A 401 17.60 16.76 -21.15
C GLY A 401 18.31 15.52 -21.70
N THR A 402 19.21 14.92 -20.91
CA THR A 402 20.07 13.82 -21.35
C THR A 402 19.68 12.47 -20.76
N GLY A 403 18.92 12.44 -19.66
CA GLY A 403 18.61 11.23 -18.89
C GLY A 403 19.79 10.69 -18.08
N ALA A 404 20.93 11.37 -18.08
CA ALA A 404 22.13 10.93 -17.38
C ALA A 404 21.93 10.96 -15.86
N LEU A 405 22.24 9.86 -15.19
CA LEU A 405 22.11 9.78 -13.73
C LEU A 405 23.16 10.64 -13.03
N THR A 406 22.70 11.42 -12.05
CA THR A 406 23.58 12.11 -11.10
C THR A 406 24.16 11.13 -10.10
N THR A 407 25.07 11.58 -9.22
CA THR A 407 25.56 10.75 -8.12
C THR A 407 24.43 10.20 -7.24
N ILE A 408 23.43 11.02 -6.91
CA ILE A 408 22.30 10.54 -6.09
C ILE A 408 21.38 9.60 -6.88
N GLY A 409 21.20 9.80 -8.20
CA GLY A 409 20.52 8.84 -9.07
C GLY A 409 21.18 7.46 -9.07
N LYS A 410 22.52 7.44 -9.10
CA LYS A 410 23.32 6.20 -8.97
C LYS A 410 23.14 5.54 -7.60
N VAL A 411 23.01 6.32 -6.53
CA VAL A 411 22.70 5.79 -5.18
C VAL A 411 21.29 5.18 -5.17
N TYR A 412 20.29 5.87 -5.73
CA TYR A 412 18.92 5.38 -5.85
C TYR A 412 18.83 4.06 -6.62
N ALA A 413 19.56 3.97 -7.74
CA ALA A 413 19.64 2.78 -8.57
C ALA A 413 20.11 1.53 -7.81
N GLN A 414 20.98 1.69 -6.80
CA GLN A 414 21.63 0.60 -6.08
C GLN A 414 20.88 0.12 -4.82
N ILE A 415 19.82 0.81 -4.39
CA ILE A 415 19.09 0.46 -3.16
C ILE A 415 17.71 -0.10 -3.53
N GLY A 416 17.25 -1.10 -2.77
CA GLY A 416 15.94 -1.74 -2.98
C GLY A 416 15.93 -2.77 -4.11
N ASN A 417 17.09 -3.24 -4.55
CA ASN A 417 17.20 -4.31 -5.55
C ASN A 417 17.16 -5.68 -4.85
N PRO A 418 16.34 -6.63 -5.33
CA PRO A 418 16.30 -7.99 -4.80
C PRO A 418 17.63 -8.74 -4.94
N ALA A 419 17.94 -9.60 -3.99
CA ALA A 419 19.08 -10.51 -4.11
C ALA A 419 18.92 -11.42 -5.35
N GLY A 420 19.98 -11.54 -6.14
CA GLY A 420 20.01 -12.34 -7.38
C GLY A 420 19.39 -11.67 -8.61
N TYR A 421 18.79 -10.48 -8.48
CA TYR A 421 18.40 -9.69 -9.65
C TYR A 421 19.65 -9.09 -10.32
N PRO A 422 19.80 -9.15 -11.67
CA PRO A 422 20.92 -8.55 -12.39
C PRO A 422 20.80 -7.01 -12.45
N ALA A 423 20.87 -6.37 -11.29
CA ALA A 423 20.71 -4.94 -11.16
C ALA A 423 21.85 -4.17 -11.83
N LYS A 424 21.54 -3.09 -12.54
CA LYS A 424 22.55 -2.09 -12.92
C LYS A 424 23.13 -1.44 -11.66
N THR A 425 24.45 -1.35 -11.57
CA THR A 425 25.19 -0.73 -10.47
C THR A 425 26.23 0.24 -10.99
N TYR A 426 26.68 1.17 -10.13
CA TYR A 426 27.47 2.34 -10.55
C TYR A 426 28.67 2.64 -9.63
N GLY A 427 29.04 1.70 -8.75
CA GLY A 427 30.21 1.83 -7.87
C GLY A 427 30.13 2.96 -6.83
N VAL A 428 28.94 3.53 -6.57
CA VAL A 428 28.77 4.57 -5.54
C VAL A 428 28.44 3.96 -4.17
N PRO A 429 28.75 4.63 -3.04
CA PRO A 429 28.32 4.13 -1.73
C PRO A 429 26.79 4.08 -1.60
N SER A 430 26.21 2.91 -1.31
CA SER A 430 24.76 2.73 -1.10
C SER A 430 24.38 2.08 0.24
N GLY A 431 25.36 1.60 1.01
CA GLY A 431 25.12 0.96 2.31
C GLY A 431 24.72 1.93 3.41
N CYS A 432 24.00 1.43 4.42
CA CYS A 432 23.66 2.16 5.64
C CYS A 432 23.92 1.29 6.87
N SER A 433 24.75 1.79 7.80
CA SER A 433 25.11 1.11 9.06
C SER A 433 24.14 1.42 10.21
N TYR A 434 23.22 2.36 10.04
CA TYR A 434 22.27 2.73 11.08
C TYR A 434 21.12 1.74 11.18
N SER A 435 20.69 1.45 12.41
CA SER A 435 19.42 0.74 12.63
C SER A 435 18.25 1.65 12.27
N THR A 436 17.38 1.16 11.39
CA THR A 436 16.18 1.85 10.90
C THR A 436 14.89 1.23 11.45
N THR A 437 15.01 0.39 12.48
CA THR A 437 13.88 -0.23 13.18
C THR A 437 13.00 0.84 13.83
N PRO A 438 11.69 0.58 14.03
CA PRO A 438 10.81 1.52 14.75
C PRO A 438 11.36 1.89 16.14
N ALA A 439 12.00 0.94 16.83
CA ALA A 439 12.66 1.20 18.11
C ALA A 439 13.80 2.22 18.00
N ALA A 440 14.64 2.10 16.98
CA ALA A 440 15.74 3.04 16.72
C ALA A 440 15.20 4.42 16.30
N CYS A 441 14.16 4.44 15.46
CA CYS A 441 13.50 5.68 15.01
C CYS A 441 12.94 6.45 16.22
N ILE A 442 12.15 5.80 17.07
CA ILE A 442 11.59 6.41 18.29
C ILE A 442 12.72 6.81 19.27
N ALA A 443 13.76 6.00 19.42
CA ALA A 443 14.88 6.31 20.31
C ALA A 443 15.70 7.55 19.88
N SER A 444 15.66 7.94 18.60
CA SER A 444 16.31 9.16 18.10
C SER A 444 15.56 10.44 18.50
N GLN A 445 14.27 10.35 18.81
CA GLN A 445 13.42 11.48 19.18
C GLN A 445 13.85 12.10 20.52
N LYS A 446 14.01 13.42 20.57
CA LYS A 446 14.46 14.14 21.77
C LYS A 446 13.29 14.67 22.59
N THR A 447 13.19 14.24 23.84
CA THR A 447 12.22 14.82 24.78
C THR A 447 12.79 16.12 25.37
N THR A 448 11.95 17.11 25.62
CA THR A 448 12.36 18.40 26.19
C THR A 448 11.79 18.60 27.60
N LEU A 449 12.66 18.88 28.57
CA LEU A 449 12.29 19.34 29.90
C LEU A 449 12.38 20.88 29.90
N TYR A 450 11.25 21.59 29.96
CA TYR A 450 11.26 23.05 29.96
C TYR A 450 11.88 23.60 31.23
N GLY A 451 11.51 23.08 32.39
CA GLY A 451 12.07 23.60 33.63
C GLY A 451 11.70 22.84 34.88
N LEU A 452 12.37 23.23 35.96
CA LEU A 452 12.19 22.71 37.30
C LEU A 452 12.03 23.86 38.30
N THR A 453 10.96 23.81 39.09
CA THR A 453 10.70 24.83 40.13
C THR A 453 10.86 24.23 41.52
N LYS A 454 11.78 24.80 42.32
CA LYS A 454 12.05 24.35 43.70
C LYS A 454 10.82 24.51 44.61
N LYS A 455 10.51 23.47 45.39
CA LYS A 455 9.46 23.47 46.43
C LYS A 455 9.98 22.83 47.74
N LYS A 456 9.23 22.94 48.83
CA LYS A 456 9.56 22.31 50.13
C LYS A 456 9.46 20.79 50.00
N LYS A 457 10.56 20.07 50.26
CA LYS A 457 10.65 18.61 50.08
C LYS A 457 10.15 18.12 48.70
N ALA A 458 10.24 18.95 47.67
CA ALA A 458 9.65 18.67 46.36
C ALA A 458 10.26 19.54 45.24
N PHE A 459 9.96 19.21 43.99
CA PHE A 459 10.10 20.11 42.84
C PHE A 459 8.91 19.96 41.89
N LYS A 460 8.53 21.04 41.21
CA LYS A 460 7.66 20.98 40.03
C LYS A 460 8.49 20.75 38.78
N TYR A 461 7.93 20.08 37.79
CA TYR A 461 8.50 19.90 36.46
C TYR A 461 7.49 20.36 35.40
N SER A 462 8.00 20.85 34.27
CA SER A 462 7.26 21.07 33.03
C SER A 462 8.00 20.38 31.88
N ILE A 463 7.31 19.52 31.13
CA ILE A 463 7.84 18.76 29.99
C ILE A 463 7.08 19.22 28.75
N LYS A 464 7.79 19.51 27.66
CA LYS A 464 7.14 19.80 26.37
C LYS A 464 6.34 18.58 25.90
N ALA A 465 5.08 18.78 25.51
CA ALA A 465 4.30 17.73 24.88
C ALA A 465 4.97 17.25 23.58
N MET A 466 5.00 15.95 23.38
CA MET A 466 5.52 15.28 22.20
C MET A 466 4.36 14.54 21.54
N ASP A 467 4.17 14.78 20.25
CA ASP A 467 3.18 14.09 19.44
C ASP A 467 3.39 12.57 19.51
N GLY A 468 2.30 11.81 19.55
CA GLY A 468 2.32 10.34 19.71
C GLY A 468 2.80 9.81 21.07
N ALA A 469 3.19 10.67 22.04
CA ALA A 469 3.64 10.21 23.36
C ALA A 469 2.45 9.76 24.23
N VAL A 470 2.43 8.47 24.61
CA VAL A 470 1.41 7.89 25.48
C VAL A 470 1.71 8.10 26.97
N LYS A 471 3.00 8.20 27.33
CA LYS A 471 3.49 8.38 28.71
C LYS A 471 4.80 9.15 28.74
N TYR A 472 5.20 9.61 29.92
CA TYR A 472 6.53 10.18 30.17
C TYR A 472 7.17 9.52 31.38
N GLN A 473 8.49 9.36 31.36
CA GLN A 473 9.31 8.99 32.51
C GLN A 473 10.12 10.17 32.99
N ILE A 474 10.04 10.44 34.30
CA ILE A 474 10.85 11.43 35.00
C ILE A 474 11.85 10.66 35.87
N GLN A 475 13.12 10.70 35.49
CA GLN A 475 14.20 10.14 36.30
C GLN A 475 14.86 11.24 37.12
N TYR A 476 15.02 11.01 38.43
CA TYR A 476 15.65 11.96 39.34
C TYR A 476 16.59 11.27 40.33
N SER A 477 17.69 11.94 40.69
CA SER A 477 18.76 11.37 41.53
C SER A 477 19.55 12.44 42.27
N LEU A 478 20.18 12.08 43.38
CA LEU A 478 21.22 12.89 44.03
C LEU A 478 22.58 12.80 43.29
N SER A 479 22.73 11.87 42.34
CA SER A 479 23.92 11.75 41.49
C SER A 479 23.64 12.27 40.09
N LYS A 480 24.57 13.08 39.55
CA LYS A 480 24.52 13.56 38.16
C LYS A 480 24.63 12.45 37.12
N LYS A 481 25.12 11.27 37.52
CA LYS A 481 25.26 10.05 36.70
C LYS A 481 24.05 9.11 36.84
N PHE A 482 23.02 9.47 37.61
CA PHE A 482 21.85 8.63 37.87
C PHE A 482 22.20 7.20 38.36
N SER A 483 23.28 7.06 39.14
CA SER A 483 23.73 5.77 39.65
C SER A 483 22.66 5.10 40.53
N LYS A 484 22.51 3.77 40.40
CA LYS A 484 21.53 2.98 41.14
C LYS A 484 21.91 2.72 42.62
N LYS A 485 23.11 3.12 43.08
CA LYS A 485 23.53 2.93 44.49
C LYS A 485 22.53 3.61 45.45
N LYS A 486 22.15 2.91 46.53
CA LYS A 486 21.11 3.33 47.51
C LYS A 486 21.26 4.78 47.99
N LYS A 487 22.50 5.23 48.24
CA LYS A 487 22.81 6.59 48.70
C LYS A 487 22.35 7.71 47.74
N TYR A 488 22.26 7.42 46.43
CA TYR A 488 21.87 8.41 45.42
C TYR A 488 20.37 8.52 45.21
N LYS A 489 19.58 7.58 45.74
CA LYS A 489 18.11 7.60 45.68
C LYS A 489 17.57 7.84 44.26
N THR A 490 18.20 7.23 43.26
CA THR A 490 17.74 7.32 41.87
C THR A 490 16.38 6.65 41.74
N LYS A 491 15.40 7.38 41.21
CA LYS A 491 14.03 6.89 41.00
C LYS A 491 13.52 7.32 39.63
N ILE A 492 12.55 6.56 39.11
CA ILE A 492 11.79 6.90 37.90
C ILE A 492 10.33 7.02 38.30
N LYS A 493 9.67 8.10 37.90
CA LYS A 493 8.21 8.24 37.97
C LYS A 493 7.66 8.26 36.56
N THR A 494 6.72 7.36 36.27
CA THR A 494 5.94 7.38 35.03
C THR A 494 4.67 8.20 35.22
N VAL A 495 4.31 8.99 34.23
CA VAL A 495 3.05 9.76 34.16
C VAL A 495 2.41 9.55 32.78
N GLY A 496 1.08 9.73 32.71
CA GLY A 496 0.34 9.64 31.44
C GLY A 496 0.72 10.75 30.45
N ALA A 497 0.13 10.67 29.26
CA ALA A 497 0.28 11.65 28.18
C ALA A 497 -0.01 13.10 28.64
N ALA A 498 0.47 14.05 27.83
CA ALA A 498 0.09 15.45 27.97
C ALA A 498 -1.33 15.65 27.42
N THR A 499 -2.10 16.53 28.04
CA THR A 499 -3.46 16.92 27.59
C THR A 499 -3.48 18.36 27.07
N SER A 500 -2.32 19.01 27.05
CA SER A 500 -2.04 20.36 26.56
C SER A 500 -0.60 20.39 26.07
N ASP A 501 -0.10 21.56 25.67
CA ASP A 501 1.28 21.75 25.16
C ASP A 501 2.38 21.35 26.16
N GLU A 502 2.02 21.17 27.43
CA GLU A 502 2.94 20.82 28.50
C GLU A 502 2.41 19.70 29.40
N LYS A 503 3.29 18.77 29.77
CA LYS A 503 3.07 17.87 30.90
C LYS A 503 3.69 18.43 32.18
N ASN A 504 2.83 19.01 33.01
CA ASN A 504 3.20 19.57 34.30
C ASN A 504 2.96 18.58 35.46
N GLY A 505 3.75 18.69 36.52
CA GLY A 505 3.52 17.91 37.74
C GLY A 505 4.52 18.20 38.87
N THR A 506 4.41 17.45 39.97
CA THR A 506 5.26 17.64 41.17
C THR A 506 5.82 16.31 41.66
N ILE A 507 7.13 16.25 41.89
CA ILE A 507 7.78 15.17 42.63
C ILE A 507 7.88 15.58 44.10
N LYS A 508 7.21 14.83 44.98
CA LYS A 508 7.13 15.09 46.44
C LYS A 508 8.01 14.11 47.24
N LYS A 509 8.00 14.24 48.57
CA LYS A 509 8.70 13.34 49.53
C LYS A 509 10.22 13.30 49.34
N LEU A 510 10.82 14.42 48.94
CA LEU A 510 12.28 14.57 48.75
C LEU A 510 12.98 15.08 50.02
N LYS A 511 14.30 14.87 50.10
CA LYS A 511 15.12 15.44 51.18
C LYS A 511 15.15 16.97 51.05
N LYS A 512 15.10 17.68 52.19
CA LYS A 512 15.23 19.15 52.27
C LYS A 512 16.65 19.58 51.89
N LYS A 513 16.80 20.77 51.29
CA LYS A 513 18.10 21.39 50.94
C LYS A 513 19.05 20.52 50.09
N LYS A 514 18.56 19.49 49.40
CA LYS A 514 19.38 18.61 48.55
C LYS A 514 19.18 18.96 47.07
N ARG A 515 20.27 18.90 46.29
CA ARG A 515 20.24 19.04 44.84
C ARG A 515 19.86 17.70 44.22
N TYR A 516 18.83 17.71 43.37
CA TYR A 516 18.43 16.60 42.53
C TYR A 516 18.75 16.92 41.09
N TYR A 517 19.35 15.96 40.39
CA TYR A 517 19.49 15.95 38.94
C TYR A 517 18.28 15.25 38.35
N VAL A 518 17.73 15.81 37.28
CA VAL A 518 16.49 15.33 36.66
C VAL A 518 16.68 15.25 35.16
N ARG A 519 16.13 14.21 34.55
CA ARG A 519 15.95 14.08 33.11
C ARG A 519 14.63 13.37 32.84
N VAL A 520 14.02 13.68 31.71
CA VAL A 520 12.76 13.11 31.26
C VAL A 520 12.90 12.44 29.89
N ARG A 521 12.04 11.47 29.60
CA ARG A 521 11.85 10.92 28.24
C ARG A 521 10.39 10.58 28.00
N ALA A 522 9.93 10.75 26.78
CA ALA A 522 8.64 10.27 26.31
C ALA A 522 8.68 8.74 26.08
N ILE A 523 7.49 8.14 26.13
CA ILE A 523 7.20 6.78 25.72
C ILE A 523 6.16 6.87 24.62
N LYS A 524 6.46 6.31 23.46
CA LYS A 524 5.51 6.15 22.35
C LYS A 524 5.08 4.69 22.24
N GLN A 525 3.94 4.44 21.61
CA GLN A 525 3.44 3.10 21.38
C GLN A 525 3.36 2.83 19.88
N PHE A 526 3.93 1.70 19.44
CA PHE A 526 3.85 1.24 18.06
C PHE A 526 3.47 -0.24 18.05
N LEU A 527 2.40 -0.60 17.33
CA LEU A 527 1.83 -1.96 17.31
C LEU A 527 1.57 -2.53 18.71
N GLY A 528 1.01 -1.71 19.61
CA GLY A 528 0.73 -2.11 20.98
C GLY A 528 1.94 -2.16 21.92
N LYS A 529 3.18 -2.06 21.40
CA LYS A 529 4.42 -2.12 22.20
C LYS A 529 4.93 -0.73 22.56
N ASN A 530 5.46 -0.58 23.78
CA ASN A 530 6.04 0.68 24.25
C ASN A 530 7.51 0.81 23.84
N TYR A 531 7.87 1.96 23.28
CA TYR A 531 9.23 2.35 22.93
C TYR A 531 9.60 3.66 23.63
N TYR A 532 10.90 3.87 23.82
CA TYR A 532 11.40 4.95 24.66
C TYR A 532 12.20 5.94 23.84
N CYS A 533 11.79 7.21 23.88
CA CYS A 533 12.54 8.30 23.27
C CYS A 533 13.86 8.56 24.02
N ALA A 534 14.74 9.35 23.42
CA ALA A 534 15.97 9.79 24.06
C ALA A 534 15.67 10.57 25.35
N TRP A 535 16.54 10.39 26.34
CA TRP A 535 16.53 11.24 27.53
C TRP A 535 16.86 12.68 27.14
N SER A 536 16.06 13.61 27.64
CA SER A 536 16.36 15.05 27.64
C SER A 536 17.72 15.36 28.28
N ALA A 537 18.22 16.57 27.97
CA ALA A 537 19.34 17.14 28.69
C ALA A 537 19.07 17.18 30.21
N ARG A 538 20.09 16.82 30.99
CA ARG A 538 19.99 16.79 32.45
C ARG A 538 19.90 18.21 33.01
N GLN A 539 18.84 18.48 33.76
CA GLN A 539 18.73 19.69 34.58
C GLN A 539 18.93 19.36 36.07
N SER A 540 18.99 20.39 36.93
CA SER A 540 19.06 20.18 38.38
C SER A 540 18.26 21.21 39.17
N VAL A 541 17.78 20.81 40.35
CA VAL A 541 17.00 21.67 41.25
C VAL A 541 17.35 21.38 42.71
N LYS A 542 17.49 22.43 43.54
CA LYS A 542 17.71 22.31 44.98
C LYS A 542 16.40 22.53 45.73
N THR A 543 15.96 21.55 46.52
CA THR A 543 14.70 21.63 47.30
C THR A 543 14.78 22.70 48.39
N LYS A 544 13.64 23.34 48.72
CA LYS A 544 13.54 24.34 49.80
C LYS A 544 13.64 23.69 51.20
N LYS A 545 13.88 24.52 52.23
CA LYS A 545 13.88 24.16 53.66
C LYS A 545 12.56 23.52 54.09
#